data_AF-K1S1Q5-F1
#
_entry.id   AF-K1S1Q5-F1
#
_cell.length_a   1.000
_cell.length_b   1.000
_cell.length_c   1.000
_cell.angle_alpha   90.00
_cell.angle_beta   90.00
_cell.angle_gamma   90.00
#
_symmetry.space_group_name_H-M   'P 1'
#
loop_
_entity.id
_entity.type
_entity.pdbx_description
1 polymer ?
#
loop_
_entity_poly.entity_id
_entity_poly.type
_entity_poly.pdbx_seq_one_letter_code
_entity_poly.pdbx_strand_id
1 'polypeptide(L)'
;MSGNKKVKESAYEQQENRLSAQSSAFIKLLTQRGILGDAEIDDDKIRQAQKEKKRHTYHNTEMLLQHYRDIVWALECFPSTIVEELDRPLDDLDALISYVDVEISLDNRKLESRIESIKKSRLLLDRINDALTI
;
A
#
# COMPACT_ATOMS: atom_id res chain seq x y z
N MET A 1 -33.22 -50.76 8.20
CA MET A 1 -33.23 -49.47 7.47
C MET A 1 -32.76 -48.25 8.32
N SER A 2 -32.39 -48.40 9.59
CA SER A 2 -32.01 -47.26 10.47
C SER A 2 -30.57 -46.74 10.29
N GLY A 3 -29.61 -47.61 9.95
CA GLY A 3 -28.19 -47.23 9.83
C GLY A 3 -27.86 -46.28 8.65
N ASN A 4 -28.62 -46.34 7.56
CA ASN A 4 -28.37 -45.52 6.36
C ASN A 4 -28.85 -44.06 6.52
N LYS A 5 -29.67 -43.78 7.54
CA LYS A 5 -30.17 -42.43 7.86
C LYS A 5 -29.15 -41.63 8.68
N LYS A 6 -28.54 -42.27 9.69
CA LYS A 6 -27.49 -41.67 10.53
C LYS A 6 -26.21 -41.35 9.76
N VAL A 7 -25.82 -42.20 8.80
CA VAL A 7 -24.65 -41.95 7.93
C VAL A 7 -24.89 -40.77 7.00
N LYS A 8 -26.12 -40.60 6.49
CA LYS A 8 -26.51 -39.44 5.69
C LYS A 8 -26.54 -38.15 6.53
N GLU A 9 -27.14 -38.18 7.71
CA GLU A 9 -27.15 -37.03 8.66
C GLU A 9 -25.72 -36.58 9.00
N SER A 10 -24.81 -37.50 9.30
CA SER A 10 -23.40 -37.17 9.57
C SER A 10 -22.67 -36.58 8.34
N ALA A 11 -23.00 -37.05 7.13
CA ALA A 11 -22.43 -36.51 5.90
C ALA A 11 -22.95 -35.08 5.60
N TYR A 12 -24.22 -34.80 5.89
CA TYR A 12 -24.79 -33.45 5.78
C TYR A 12 -24.14 -32.48 6.77
N GLU A 13 -23.96 -32.88 8.03
CA GLU A 13 -23.27 -32.06 9.03
C GLU A 13 -21.82 -31.74 8.63
N GLN A 14 -21.10 -32.71 8.07
CA GLN A 14 -19.73 -32.47 7.56
C GLN A 14 -19.71 -31.50 6.38
N GLN A 15 -20.68 -31.60 5.48
CA GLN A 15 -20.82 -30.69 4.34
C GLN A 15 -21.17 -29.27 4.81
N GLU A 16 -22.09 -29.14 5.76
CA GLU A 16 -22.50 -27.86 6.36
C GLU A 16 -21.35 -27.20 7.11
N ASN A 17 -20.57 -27.97 7.88
CA ASN A 17 -19.39 -27.45 8.58
C ASN A 17 -18.33 -26.92 7.59
N ARG A 18 -18.10 -27.60 6.47
CA ARG A 18 -17.18 -27.12 5.41
C ARG A 18 -17.69 -25.83 4.76
N LEU A 19 -18.98 -25.78 4.43
CA LEU A 19 -19.63 -24.59 3.88
C LEU A 19 -19.59 -23.41 4.85
N SER A 20 -19.82 -23.66 6.13
CA SER A 20 -19.76 -22.66 7.20
C SER A 20 -18.34 -22.11 7.37
N ALA A 21 -17.34 -22.98 7.41
CA ALA A 21 -15.94 -22.58 7.50
C ALA A 21 -15.53 -21.72 6.28
N GLN A 22 -15.88 -22.14 5.06
CA GLN A 22 -15.62 -21.38 3.84
C GLN A 22 -16.33 -20.01 3.84
N SER A 23 -17.58 -19.98 4.28
CA SER A 23 -18.36 -18.75 4.42
C SER A 23 -17.71 -17.81 5.43
N SER A 24 -17.23 -18.31 6.57
CA SER A 24 -16.56 -17.49 7.59
C SER A 24 -15.26 -16.85 7.07
N ALA A 25 -14.48 -17.58 6.28
CA ALA A 25 -13.27 -17.05 5.65
C ALA A 25 -13.61 -15.96 4.62
N PHE A 26 -14.67 -16.16 3.85
CA PHE A 26 -15.15 -15.17 2.87
C PHE A 26 -15.66 -13.89 3.54
N ILE A 27 -16.44 -14.01 4.62
CA ILE A 27 -16.91 -12.86 5.40
C ILE A 27 -15.72 -12.09 5.99
N LYS A 28 -14.74 -12.78 6.58
CA LYS A 28 -13.51 -12.14 7.08
C LYS A 28 -12.79 -11.36 5.99
N LEU A 29 -12.64 -11.94 4.80
CA LEU A 29 -11.99 -11.27 3.67
C LEU A 29 -12.75 -10.01 3.22
N LEU A 30 -14.08 -10.07 3.12
CA LEU A 30 -14.90 -8.92 2.75
C LEU A 30 -14.87 -7.82 3.82
N THR A 31 -14.83 -8.18 5.10
CA THR A 31 -14.66 -7.24 6.21
C THR A 31 -13.27 -6.59 6.19
N GLN A 32 -12.21 -7.35 5.91
CA GLN A 32 -10.84 -6.83 5.77
C GLN A 32 -10.72 -5.85 4.60
N ARG A 33 -11.40 -6.12 3.48
CA ARG A 33 -11.49 -5.20 2.34
C ARG A 33 -12.36 -3.96 2.60
N GLY A 34 -13.01 -3.86 3.76
CA GLY A 34 -13.93 -2.76 4.07
C GLY A 34 -15.23 -2.80 3.25
N ILE A 35 -15.59 -3.96 2.67
CA ILE A 35 -16.86 -4.15 1.94
C ILE A 35 -18.00 -4.43 2.94
N LEU A 36 -17.71 -5.21 3.98
CA LEU A 36 -18.60 -5.45 5.12
C LEU A 36 -18.13 -4.67 6.35
N GLY A 37 -19.08 -4.32 7.23
CA GLY A 37 -18.77 -3.81 8.56
C GLY A 37 -18.41 -4.97 9.49
N ASP A 38 -17.53 -4.73 10.46
CA ASP A 38 -17.13 -5.73 11.43
C ASP A 38 -18.24 -5.95 12.47
N ALA A 39 -18.90 -7.11 12.41
CA ALA A 39 -20.06 -7.42 13.26
C ALA A 39 -19.69 -7.60 14.74
N GLU A 40 -18.40 -7.72 15.08
CA GLU A 40 -17.94 -7.74 16.47
C GLU A 40 -17.97 -6.34 17.13
N ILE A 41 -18.18 -5.29 16.35
CA ILE A 41 -18.29 -3.90 16.84
C ILE A 41 -19.76 -3.56 17.06
N ASP A 42 -20.11 -3.32 18.33
CA ASP A 42 -21.48 -3.00 18.76
C ASP A 42 -21.97 -1.64 18.22
N ASP A 43 -21.13 -0.60 18.29
CA ASP A 43 -21.48 0.74 17.82
C ASP A 43 -21.45 0.85 16.28
N ASP A 44 -22.62 1.08 15.69
CA ASP A 44 -22.84 1.26 14.25
C ASP A 44 -22.02 2.38 13.62
N LYS A 45 -21.84 3.52 14.32
CA LYS A 45 -21.07 4.66 13.79
C LYS A 45 -19.58 4.31 13.75
N ILE A 46 -19.07 3.70 14.80
CA ILE A 46 -17.68 3.24 14.86
C ILE A 46 -17.44 2.18 13.79
N ARG A 47 -18.38 1.25 13.62
CA ARG A 47 -18.32 0.19 12.61
C ARG A 47 -18.26 0.76 11.19
N GLN A 48 -19.06 1.77 10.85
CA GLN A 48 -18.98 2.39 9.52
C GLN A 48 -17.73 3.24 9.32
N ALA A 49 -17.30 4.01 10.30
CA ALA A 49 -16.05 4.77 10.20
C ALA A 49 -14.84 3.85 9.95
N GLN A 50 -14.79 2.70 10.64
CA GLN A 50 -13.74 1.71 10.41
C GLN A 50 -13.83 1.04 9.04
N LYS A 51 -15.04 0.71 8.58
CA LYS A 51 -15.28 0.16 7.25
C LYS A 51 -14.76 1.10 6.16
N GLU A 52 -15.14 2.38 6.24
CA GLU A 52 -14.69 3.40 5.30
C GLU A 52 -13.16 3.56 5.33
N LYS A 53 -12.57 3.63 6.52
CA LYS A 53 -11.11 3.70 6.68
C LYS A 53 -10.41 2.50 6.02
N LYS A 54 -10.89 1.26 6.29
CA LYS A 54 -10.34 0.04 5.68
C LYS A 54 -10.46 0.08 4.15
N ARG A 55 -11.61 0.51 3.62
CA ARG A 55 -11.84 0.66 2.17
C ARG A 55 -10.87 1.66 1.54
N HIS A 56 -10.70 2.84 2.16
CA HIS A 56 -9.78 3.87 1.69
C HIS A 56 -8.33 3.39 1.74
N THR A 57 -7.89 2.78 2.84
CA THR A 57 -6.53 2.22 2.94
C THR A 57 -6.28 1.17 1.87
N TYR A 58 -7.21 0.22 1.68
CA TYR A 58 -7.07 -0.83 0.67
C TYR A 58 -6.92 -0.23 -0.73
N HIS A 59 -7.81 0.69 -1.10
CA HIS A 59 -7.76 1.37 -2.40
C HIS A 59 -6.47 2.18 -2.58
N ASN A 60 -6.04 2.93 -1.56
CA ASN A 60 -4.81 3.73 -1.62
C ASN A 60 -3.58 2.83 -1.80
N THR A 61 -3.50 1.72 -1.05
CA THR A 61 -2.41 0.76 -1.20
C THR A 61 -2.46 0.06 -2.55
N GLU A 62 -3.64 -0.32 -3.05
CA GLU A 62 -3.80 -0.90 -4.37
C GLU A 62 -3.31 0.04 -5.48
N MET A 63 -3.75 1.30 -5.47
CA MET A 63 -3.29 2.33 -6.42
C MET A 63 -1.79 2.55 -6.34
N LEU A 64 -1.23 2.64 -5.13
CA LEU A 64 0.20 2.78 -4.91
C LEU A 64 0.99 1.62 -5.52
N LEU A 65 0.53 0.39 -5.30
CA LEU A 65 1.18 -0.81 -5.82
C LEU A 65 1.03 -0.92 -7.35
N GLN A 66 -0.13 -0.58 -7.91
CA GLN A 66 -0.36 -0.57 -9.36
C GLN A 66 0.59 0.39 -10.07
N HIS A 67 0.83 1.57 -9.48
CA HIS A 67 1.71 2.59 -10.06
C HIS A 67 3.12 2.59 -9.48
N TYR A 68 3.48 1.59 -8.66
CA TYR A 68 4.77 1.57 -7.95
C TYR A 68 5.94 1.69 -8.92
N ARG A 69 5.90 0.94 -10.03
CA ARG A 69 6.96 0.96 -11.04
C ARG A 69 7.07 2.31 -11.75
N ASP A 70 5.94 2.94 -12.07
CA ASP A 70 5.92 4.26 -12.72
C ASP A 70 6.45 5.33 -11.76
N ILE A 71 6.10 5.25 -10.48
CA ILE A 71 6.58 6.14 -9.42
C ILE A 71 8.09 5.97 -9.21
N VAL A 72 8.59 4.73 -9.13
CA VAL A 72 10.02 4.44 -9.02
C VAL A 72 10.77 5.00 -10.22
N TRP A 73 10.28 4.72 -11.43
CA TRP A 73 10.89 5.20 -12.66
C TRP A 73 10.92 6.73 -12.73
N ALA A 74 9.82 7.41 -12.39
CA ALA A 74 9.78 8.88 -12.36
C ALA A 74 10.78 9.49 -11.36
N LEU A 75 11.01 8.82 -10.22
CA LEU A 75 11.99 9.25 -9.24
C LEU A 75 13.43 8.94 -9.66
N GLU A 76 13.65 7.85 -10.41
CA GLU A 76 14.94 7.50 -11.00
C GLU A 76 15.32 8.38 -12.19
N CYS A 77 14.34 8.93 -12.92
CA CYS A 77 14.56 9.89 -14.00
C CYS A 77 14.89 11.30 -13.49
N PHE A 78 14.61 11.60 -12.22
CA PHE A 78 14.79 12.93 -11.64
C PHE A 78 16.22 13.48 -11.70
N PRO A 79 17.31 12.70 -11.49
CA PRO A 79 18.68 13.17 -11.70
C PRO A 79 18.88 13.67 -13.14
N SER A 80 18.37 12.95 -14.14
CA SER A 80 18.44 13.36 -15.54
C SER A 80 17.60 14.62 -15.81
N THR A 81 16.42 14.75 -15.19
CA THR A 81 15.56 15.93 -15.34
C THR A 81 16.16 17.17 -14.67
N ILE A 82 16.83 17.02 -13.52
CA ILE A 82 17.60 18.11 -12.90
C ILE A 82 18.77 18.51 -13.80
N VAL A 83 19.49 17.54 -14.36
CA VAL A 83 20.62 17.79 -15.28
C VAL A 83 20.15 18.55 -16.53
N GLU A 84 19.00 18.20 -17.10
CA GLU A 84 18.37 18.95 -18.20
C GLU A 84 17.90 20.35 -17.79
N GLU A 85 17.30 20.52 -16.60
CA GLU A 85 16.91 21.84 -16.04
C GLU A 85 18.12 22.75 -15.76
N LEU A 86 19.32 22.19 -15.61
CA LEU A 86 20.58 22.89 -15.32
C LEU A 86 21.42 23.25 -16.54
N ASP A 87 20.98 22.89 -17.75
CA ASP A 87 21.64 23.20 -19.04
C ASP A 87 23.14 22.79 -19.09
N ARG A 88 23.55 21.82 -18.26
CA ARG A 88 24.92 21.29 -18.18
C ARG A 88 24.91 19.82 -17.77
N PRO A 89 25.72 18.96 -18.43
CA PRO A 89 25.87 17.56 -18.02
C PRO A 89 26.62 17.52 -16.68
N LEU A 90 25.93 17.15 -15.61
CA LEU A 90 26.59 16.76 -14.36
C LEU A 90 26.82 15.26 -14.46
N ASP A 91 28.00 14.89 -14.96
CA ASP A 91 28.40 13.50 -15.23
C ASP A 91 28.54 12.64 -13.95
N ASP A 92 28.45 13.23 -12.76
CA ASP A 92 28.67 12.55 -11.48
C ASP A 92 27.70 13.00 -10.38
N LEU A 93 27.19 12.03 -9.61
CA LEU A 93 26.28 12.24 -8.48
C LEU A 93 26.93 13.13 -7.41
N ASP A 94 28.23 13.02 -7.21
CA ASP A 94 28.98 13.84 -6.24
C ASP A 94 29.06 15.31 -6.70
N ALA A 95 29.12 15.57 -8.01
CA ALA A 95 29.04 16.92 -8.56
C ALA A 95 27.65 17.54 -8.39
N LEU A 96 26.60 16.72 -8.54
CA LEU A 96 25.21 17.13 -8.28
C LEU A 96 24.98 17.45 -6.80
N ILE A 97 25.49 16.62 -5.89
CA ILE A 97 25.39 16.82 -4.44
C ILE A 97 26.10 18.12 -4.04
N SER A 98 27.33 18.36 -4.53
CA SER A 98 28.11 19.56 -4.26
C SER A 98 27.39 20.83 -4.74
N TYR A 99 26.78 20.79 -5.93
CA TYR A 99 26.04 21.92 -6.48
C TYR A 99 24.75 22.22 -5.70
N VAL A 100 24.00 21.17 -5.35
CA VAL A 100 22.80 21.28 -4.52
C VAL A 100 23.13 21.88 -3.15
N ASP A 101 24.27 21.51 -2.57
CA ASP A 101 24.76 22.04 -1.29
C ASP A 101 25.09 23.54 -1.38
N VAL A 102 25.68 23.97 -2.51
CA VAL A 102 25.93 25.39 -2.81
C VAL A 102 24.63 26.18 -2.99
N GLU A 103 23.64 25.65 -3.70
CA GLU A 103 22.34 26.32 -3.92
C GLU A 103 21.47 26.38 -2.65
N ILE A 104 21.49 25.35 -1.81
CA ILE A 104 20.85 25.37 -0.48
C ILE A 104 21.52 26.43 0.40
N SER A 105 22.85 26.55 0.35
CA SER A 105 23.61 27.58 1.06
C SER A 105 23.27 29.01 0.61
N LEU A 106 22.64 29.17 -0.56
CA LEU A 106 22.16 30.45 -1.11
C LEU A 106 20.66 30.73 -0.81
N ASP A 107 20.07 30.02 0.16
CA ASP A 107 18.66 30.14 0.63
C ASP A 107 17.61 29.89 -0.48
N ASN A 108 17.89 28.95 -1.41
CA ASN A 108 16.92 28.54 -2.42
C ASN A 108 15.86 27.59 -1.83
N ARG A 109 14.88 28.18 -1.13
CA ARG A 109 13.80 27.48 -0.43
C ARG A 109 12.95 26.57 -1.31
N LYS A 110 12.83 26.87 -2.61
CA LYS A 110 12.09 26.03 -3.56
C LYS A 110 12.83 24.72 -3.81
N LEU A 111 14.15 24.79 -3.98
CA LEU A 111 14.99 23.61 -4.15
C LEU A 111 15.03 22.77 -2.88
N GLU A 112 15.19 23.43 -1.73
CA GLU A 112 15.18 22.78 -0.41
C GLU A 112 13.87 22.01 -0.16
N SER A 113 12.71 22.64 -0.41
CA SER A 113 11.41 21.99 -0.26
C SER A 113 11.21 20.81 -1.22
N ARG A 114 11.73 20.88 -2.45
CA ARG A 114 11.68 19.77 -3.42
C ARG A 114 12.53 18.61 -2.93
N ILE A 115 13.76 18.87 -2.50
CA ILE A 115 14.70 17.84 -2.01
C ILE A 115 14.13 17.15 -0.77
N GLU A 116 13.57 17.91 0.16
CA GLU A 116 12.98 17.34 1.38
C GLU A 116 11.77 16.45 1.07
N SER A 117 10.94 16.84 0.10
CA SER A 117 9.82 16.02 -0.37
C SER A 117 10.31 14.71 -1.01
N ILE A 118 11.41 14.77 -1.75
CA ILE A 118 12.01 13.60 -2.41
C ILE A 118 12.65 12.65 -1.41
N LYS A 119 13.38 13.18 -0.41
CA LYS A 119 13.93 12.38 0.69
C LYS A 119 12.82 11.59 1.40
N LYS A 120 11.66 12.22 1.63
CA LYS A 120 10.48 11.56 2.21
C LYS A 120 9.91 10.48 1.31
N SER A 121 9.75 10.76 0.02
CA SER A 121 9.27 9.77 -0.96
C SER A 121 10.23 8.58 -1.10
N ARG A 122 11.54 8.82 -1.11
CA ARG A 122 12.56 7.76 -1.16
C ARG A 122 12.51 6.85 0.07
N LEU A 123 12.45 7.44 1.26
CA LEU A 123 12.34 6.68 2.51
C LEU A 123 11.07 5.81 2.56
N LEU A 124 9.95 6.32 2.05
CA LEU A 124 8.71 5.55 1.95
C LEU A 124 8.86 4.36 0.99
N LEU A 125 9.51 4.56 -0.16
CA LEU A 125 9.78 3.49 -1.11
C LEU A 125 10.73 2.43 -0.56
N ASP A 126 11.80 2.83 0.11
CA ASP A 126 12.74 1.88 0.73
C ASP A 126 12.00 0.98 1.74
N ARG A 127 11.12 1.56 2.57
CA ARG A 127 10.27 0.79 3.51
C ARG A 127 9.29 -0.15 2.82
N ILE A 128 8.70 0.26 1.70
CA ILE A 128 7.82 -0.60 0.90
C ILE A 128 8.64 -1.73 0.28
N ASN A 129 9.81 -1.42 -0.25
CA ASN A 129 10.70 -2.40 -0.87
C ASN A 129 11.18 -3.45 0.14
N ASP A 130 11.57 -3.03 1.35
CA ASP A 130 11.92 -3.92 2.45
C ASP A 130 10.74 -4.84 2.84
N ALA A 131 9.52 -4.30 2.86
CA ALA A 131 8.32 -5.08 3.18
C ALA A 131 7.91 -6.07 2.07
N LEU A 132 8.27 -5.79 0.82
CA LEU A 132 7.99 -6.65 -0.34
C LEU A 132 9.10 -7.68 -0.58
N THR A 133 10.31 -7.43 -0.10
CA THR A 133 11.49 -8.29 -0.30
C THR A 133 11.67 -9.22 0.91
N ILE A 134 10.80 -10.22 1.04
CA ILE A 134 10.96 -11.38 1.94
C ILE A 134 11.39 -12.59 1.13
#